data_AF-A0A922CKD2-F1
#
_entry.id   AF-A0A922CKD2-F1
#
_cell.length_a   1.000
_cell.length_b   1.000
_cell.length_c   1.000
_cell.angle_alpha   90.00
_cell.angle_beta   90.00
_cell.angle_gamma   90.00
#
_symmetry.space_group_name_H-M   'P 1'
#
loop_
_entity.id
_entity.type
_entity.pdbx_description
1 polymer ?
#
loop_
_entity_poly.entity_id
_entity_poly.type
_entity_poly.pdbx_seq_one_letter_code
_entity_poly.pdbx_strand_id
1 'polypeptide(L)'
;MRGSTAGLADTLASGSRAHAALLEAADALFASALVAPAVVTYWKSTWTLMDLYVLPEHQVSSAAACAAFGLCCDFLFCVFQTQLSKHLSPDRGRLTYYVLSRLYTCVAGVACVGAWRGVWNLLNECTGDSARTLLSTTAAATLSLAALRALRNICAAPFAVAVDTPQDYFDVPTMFRTNSRETVLYVLDCVFSVTVVGSLVVFVWRGSWALLDIFLFPDDTVRSCWTSLIVGYALVVVTFALQAPVRWAAARLHGAPRLLLADLYHLISFVATVNVWRGVWGLLDIYFFPESPKLSNWCSHAVSLALLILLNCSNSVLVRGVYIDAEEPAGECVVFPCHYLRLFFHKERTKKRHRRALQAAATASRKSEEASLPLQIPEEKV
;
A
#
# COMPACT_ATOMS: atom_id res chain seq x y z
N MET A 1 -7.44 -3.71 2.34
CA MET A 1 -7.44 -2.95 3.61
C MET A 1 -6.12 -2.23 3.85
N ARG A 2 -5.95 -1.03 3.30
CA ARG A 2 -5.13 0.03 3.94
C ARG A 2 -6.01 1.12 4.57
N GLY A 3 -7.35 1.04 4.41
CA GLY A 3 -8.32 1.84 5.16
C GLY A 3 -8.36 1.47 6.64
N SER A 4 -8.78 2.44 7.48
CA SER A 4 -8.83 2.43 8.95
C SER A 4 -8.56 1.06 9.59
N THR A 5 -7.39 0.91 10.22
CA THR A 5 -7.03 -0.27 11.02
C THR A 5 -7.80 -0.34 12.33
N ALA A 6 -8.63 0.67 12.64
CA ALA A 6 -9.41 0.78 13.86
C ALA A 6 -10.29 -0.47 14.07
N GLY A 7 -10.00 -1.25 15.12
CA GLY A 7 -10.70 -2.48 15.46
C GLY A 7 -10.35 -3.70 14.60
N LEU A 8 -9.54 -3.55 13.54
CA LEU A 8 -9.12 -4.67 12.70
C LEU A 8 -8.11 -5.56 13.45
N ALA A 9 -7.14 -4.97 14.17
CA ALA A 9 -6.17 -5.73 14.95
C ALA A 9 -6.85 -6.58 16.05
N ASP A 10 -7.80 -5.99 16.77
CA ASP A 10 -8.54 -6.65 17.85
C ASP A 10 -9.46 -7.77 17.36
N THR A 11 -10.08 -7.60 16.18
CA THR A 11 -10.91 -8.66 15.56
C THR A 11 -10.07 -9.78 14.95
N LEU A 12 -8.86 -9.48 14.50
CA LEU A 12 -7.90 -10.47 13.99
C LEU A 12 -7.20 -11.25 15.12
N ALA A 13 -7.10 -10.68 16.32
CA ALA A 13 -6.53 -11.30 17.51
C ALA A 13 -7.46 -12.38 18.09
N SER A 14 -7.46 -13.56 17.47
CA SER A 14 -8.09 -14.76 18.04
C SER A 14 -7.06 -15.87 18.25
N GLY A 15 -6.95 -16.37 19.48
CA GLY A 15 -6.00 -17.42 19.87
C GLY A 15 -5.08 -17.01 21.03
N SER A 16 -4.00 -17.77 21.26
CA SER A 16 -3.01 -17.41 22.27
C SER A 16 -2.19 -16.20 21.85
N ARG A 17 -1.65 -15.44 22.82
CA ARG A 17 -0.76 -14.29 22.56
C ARG A 17 0.45 -14.69 21.69
N ALA A 18 1.01 -15.88 21.93
CA ALA A 18 2.11 -16.41 21.13
C ALA A 18 1.73 -16.63 19.66
N HIS A 19 0.51 -17.12 19.38
CA HIS A 19 0.04 -17.30 18.02
C HIS A 19 -0.17 -15.96 17.30
N ALA A 20 -0.70 -14.95 17.98
CA ALA A 20 -0.86 -13.61 17.41
C ALA A 20 0.50 -12.98 17.08
N ALA A 21 1.47 -13.05 17.99
CA ALA A 21 2.83 -12.55 17.77
C ALA A 21 3.53 -13.28 16.61
N LEU A 22 3.36 -14.61 16.50
CA LEU A 22 3.89 -15.39 15.38
C LEU A 22 3.31 -14.92 14.04
N LEU A 23 2.00 -14.69 13.98
CA LEU A 23 1.35 -14.19 12.75
C LEU A 23 1.78 -12.77 12.40
N GLU A 24 1.99 -11.90 13.39
CA GLU A 24 2.53 -10.56 13.18
C GLU A 24 3.96 -10.58 12.62
N ALA A 25 4.82 -11.42 13.19
CA ALA A 25 6.17 -11.62 12.67
C ALA A 25 6.16 -12.20 11.25
N ALA A 26 5.26 -13.15 10.97
CA ALA A 26 5.11 -13.73 9.64
C ALA A 26 4.56 -12.71 8.62
N ASP A 27 3.64 -11.83 9.02
CA ASP A 27 3.15 -10.73 8.19
C ASP A 27 4.26 -9.74 7.87
N ALA A 28 5.06 -9.35 8.87
CA ALA A 28 6.21 -8.47 8.69
C ALA A 28 7.25 -9.09 7.76
N LEU A 29 7.55 -10.39 7.93
CA LEU A 29 8.47 -11.12 7.05
C LEU A 29 7.94 -11.22 5.62
N PHE A 30 6.66 -11.55 5.44
CA PHE A 30 6.02 -11.60 4.12
C PHE A 30 6.05 -10.24 3.41
N ALA A 31 5.70 -9.18 4.14
CA ALA A 31 5.74 -7.81 3.62
C ALA A 31 7.16 -7.39 3.24
N SER A 32 8.16 -7.76 4.05
CA SER A 32 9.55 -7.33 3.91
C SER A 32 10.34 -8.12 2.87
N ALA A 33 10.18 -9.44 2.84
CA ALA A 33 11.00 -10.33 2.01
C ALA A 33 10.36 -10.63 0.65
N LEU A 34 9.05 -10.48 0.50
CA LEU A 34 8.34 -10.83 -0.73
C LEU A 34 7.63 -9.63 -1.37
N VAL A 35 6.75 -8.96 -0.62
CA VAL A 35 5.95 -7.87 -1.19
C VAL A 35 6.82 -6.65 -1.52
N ALA A 36 7.67 -6.21 -0.60
CA ALA A 36 8.51 -5.03 -0.83
C ALA A 36 9.45 -5.20 -2.03
N PRO A 37 10.25 -6.27 -2.17
CA PRO A 37 11.08 -6.47 -3.36
C PRO A 37 10.28 -6.53 -4.66
N ALA A 38 9.12 -7.20 -4.66
CA ALA A 38 8.27 -7.28 -5.85
C ALA A 38 7.67 -5.91 -6.23
N VAL A 39 7.23 -5.12 -5.25
CA VAL A 39 6.73 -3.75 -5.48
C VAL A 39 7.85 -2.86 -6.02
N VAL A 40 9.04 -2.89 -5.41
CA VAL A 40 10.19 -2.11 -5.88
C VAL A 40 10.59 -2.53 -7.29
N THR A 41 10.65 -3.83 -7.56
CA THR A 41 10.96 -4.37 -8.90
C THR A 41 9.95 -3.89 -9.95
N TYR A 42 8.66 -3.88 -9.62
CA TYR A 42 7.62 -3.34 -10.50
C TYR A 42 7.80 -1.85 -10.75
N TRP A 43 8.01 -1.06 -9.69
CA TRP A 43 8.18 0.39 -9.78
C TRP A 43 9.41 0.76 -10.61
N LYS A 44 10.55 0.16 -10.27
CA LYS A 44 11.82 0.32 -10.97
C LYS A 44 11.67 0.05 -12.45
N SER A 45 11.15 -1.12 -12.79
CA SER A 45 11.02 -1.54 -14.18
C SER A 45 10.04 -0.66 -14.97
N THR A 46 8.90 -0.30 -14.37
CA THR A 46 7.93 0.60 -15.01
C THR A 46 8.54 1.98 -15.25
N TRP A 47 9.28 2.51 -14.27
CA TRP A 47 9.97 3.79 -14.39
C TRP A 47 11.03 3.77 -15.50
N THR A 48 11.90 2.77 -15.52
CA THR A 48 12.92 2.63 -16.56
C THR A 48 12.31 2.39 -17.94
N LEU A 49 11.20 1.66 -18.05
CA LEU A 49 10.48 1.53 -19.32
C LEU A 49 9.97 2.90 -19.81
N MET A 50 9.50 3.77 -18.91
CA MET A 50 9.14 5.14 -19.29
C MET A 50 10.37 5.96 -19.73
N ASP A 51 11.52 5.80 -19.09
CA ASP A 51 12.78 6.42 -19.54
C ASP A 51 13.17 5.95 -20.96
N LEU A 52 12.94 4.69 -21.28
CA LEU A 52 13.31 4.10 -22.58
C LEU A 52 12.35 4.46 -23.72
N TYR A 53 11.07 4.73 -23.43
CA TYR A 53 10.04 4.85 -24.47
C TYR A 53 9.32 6.20 -24.52
N VAL A 54 9.23 6.96 -23.42
CA VAL A 54 8.44 8.19 -23.38
C VAL A 54 9.33 9.39 -23.66
N LEU A 55 9.33 9.85 -24.92
CA LEU A 55 10.07 11.04 -25.37
C LEU A 55 11.53 11.07 -24.86
N PRO A 56 12.34 10.02 -25.10
CA PRO A 56 13.64 9.86 -24.45
C PRO A 56 14.62 11.02 -24.72
N GLU A 57 14.50 11.66 -25.88
CA GLU A 57 15.35 12.79 -26.29
C GLU A 57 14.94 14.15 -25.68
N HIS A 58 13.80 14.22 -25.01
CA HIS A 58 13.23 15.47 -24.51
C HIS A 58 12.84 15.34 -23.04
N GLN A 59 13.81 15.52 -22.14
CA GLN A 59 13.65 15.28 -20.69
C GLN A 59 12.45 16.03 -20.08
N VAL A 60 12.32 17.34 -20.30
CA VAL A 60 11.21 18.15 -19.76
C VAL A 60 9.86 17.70 -20.34
N SER A 61 9.79 17.46 -21.66
CA SER A 61 8.55 17.01 -22.31
C SER A 61 8.16 15.60 -21.88
N SER A 62 9.13 14.71 -21.68
CA SER A 62 8.94 13.37 -21.11
C SER A 62 8.37 13.44 -19.70
N ALA A 63 8.96 14.28 -18.85
CA ALA A 63 8.50 14.49 -17.49
C ALA A 63 7.08 15.08 -17.44
N ALA A 64 6.81 16.11 -18.25
CA ALA A 64 5.49 16.72 -18.37
C ALA A 64 4.43 15.73 -18.90
N ALA A 65 4.76 14.93 -19.92
CA ALA A 65 3.85 13.92 -20.46
C ALA A 65 3.53 12.84 -19.42
N CYS A 66 4.53 12.35 -18.69
CA CYS A 66 4.33 11.37 -17.61
C CYS A 66 3.49 11.96 -16.46
N ALA A 67 3.79 13.19 -16.03
CA ALA A 67 3.05 13.87 -14.98
C ALA A 67 1.59 14.09 -15.38
N ALA A 68 1.35 14.62 -16.59
CA ALA A 68 0.01 14.87 -17.10
C ALA A 68 -0.80 13.57 -17.20
N PHE A 69 -0.25 12.53 -17.85
CA PHE A 69 -0.94 11.24 -17.98
C PHE A 69 -1.23 10.61 -16.62
N GLY A 70 -0.23 10.55 -15.74
CA GLY A 70 -0.35 9.93 -14.43
C GLY A 70 -1.34 10.66 -13.53
N LEU A 71 -1.19 11.98 -13.35
CA LEU A 71 -2.07 12.78 -12.51
C LEU A 71 -3.51 12.80 -13.04
N CYS A 72 -3.73 12.84 -14.36
CA CYS A 72 -5.07 12.74 -14.93
C CYS A 72 -5.70 11.37 -14.64
N CYS A 73 -4.97 10.27 -14.81
CA CYS A 73 -5.49 8.94 -14.52
C CYS A 73 -5.78 8.75 -13.03
N ASP A 74 -4.85 9.15 -12.15
CA ASP A 74 -5.03 9.06 -10.70
C ASP A 74 -6.22 9.90 -10.23
N PHE A 75 -6.41 11.10 -10.80
CA PHE A 75 -7.58 11.93 -10.57
C PHE A 75 -8.88 11.24 -11.02
N LEU A 76 -8.91 10.68 -12.23
CA LEU A 76 -10.10 9.98 -12.74
C LEU A 76 -10.44 8.75 -11.89
N PHE A 77 -9.44 7.94 -11.51
CA PHE A 77 -9.66 6.81 -10.62
C PHE A 77 -10.15 7.24 -9.25
N CYS A 78 -9.62 8.34 -8.71
CA CYS A 78 -10.09 8.93 -7.46
C CYS A 78 -11.55 9.41 -7.55
N VAL A 79 -11.94 10.12 -8.62
CA VAL A 79 -13.32 10.61 -8.80
C VAL A 79 -14.31 9.48 -9.06
N PHE A 80 -13.92 8.48 -9.86
CA PHE A 80 -14.81 7.38 -10.24
C PHE A 80 -14.75 6.18 -9.29
N GLN A 81 -13.98 6.23 -8.20
CA GLN A 81 -13.79 5.13 -7.25
C GLN A 81 -15.12 4.50 -6.78
N THR A 82 -16.12 5.33 -6.47
CA THR A 82 -17.44 4.87 -6.00
C THR A 82 -18.20 4.14 -7.10
N GLN A 83 -18.09 4.61 -8.34
CA GLN A 83 -18.75 3.97 -9.48
C GLN A 83 -18.07 2.66 -9.85
N LEU A 84 -16.73 2.62 -9.81
CA LEU A 84 -15.97 1.39 -10.01
C LEU A 84 -16.36 0.33 -8.96
N SER A 85 -16.38 0.68 -7.67
CA SER A 85 -16.81 -0.25 -6.61
C SER A 85 -18.25 -0.73 -6.75
N LYS A 86 -19.17 0.12 -7.22
CA LYS A 86 -20.58 -0.27 -7.43
C LYS A 86 -20.78 -1.19 -8.63
N HIS A 87 -20.05 -0.98 -9.72
CA HIS A 87 -20.24 -1.73 -10.97
C HIS A 87 -19.35 -2.97 -11.07
N LEU A 88 -18.15 -2.91 -10.50
CA LEU A 88 -17.19 -4.00 -10.48
C LEU A 88 -17.23 -4.69 -9.12
N SER A 89 -18.23 -5.54 -8.92
CA SER A 89 -18.33 -6.40 -7.73
C SER A 89 -18.40 -7.89 -8.11
N PRO A 90 -17.87 -8.79 -7.27
CA PRO A 90 -18.01 -10.23 -7.48
C PRO A 90 -19.46 -10.70 -7.59
N ASP A 91 -20.39 -9.99 -6.95
CA ASP A 91 -21.82 -10.31 -6.91
C ASP A 91 -22.52 -10.07 -8.26
N ARG A 92 -22.03 -9.11 -9.05
CA ARG A 92 -22.59 -8.82 -10.40
C ARG A 92 -22.01 -9.72 -11.48
N GLY A 93 -20.77 -10.15 -11.33
CA GLY A 93 -20.10 -10.97 -12.33
C GLY A 93 -18.68 -11.29 -11.90
N ARG A 94 -18.46 -12.51 -11.40
CA ARG A 94 -17.17 -12.92 -10.84
C ARG A 94 -16.03 -12.79 -11.86
N LEU A 95 -16.19 -13.36 -13.06
CA LEU A 95 -15.15 -13.28 -14.10
C LEU A 95 -14.86 -11.83 -14.51
N THR A 96 -15.92 -11.07 -14.78
CA THR A 96 -15.83 -9.64 -15.13
C THR A 96 -15.06 -8.85 -14.07
N TYR A 97 -15.39 -9.06 -12.79
CA TYR A 97 -14.68 -8.42 -11.68
C TYR A 97 -13.18 -8.79 -11.69
N TYR A 98 -12.84 -10.08 -11.76
CA TYR A 98 -11.43 -10.50 -11.70
C TYR A 98 -10.61 -10.01 -12.92
N VAL A 99 -11.21 -9.94 -14.11
CA VAL A 99 -10.51 -9.44 -15.30
C VAL A 99 -10.36 -7.91 -15.24
N LEU A 100 -11.46 -7.18 -15.04
CA LEU A 100 -11.46 -5.72 -15.10
C LEU A 100 -10.73 -5.08 -13.91
N SER A 101 -10.77 -5.68 -12.71
CA SER A 101 -10.02 -5.14 -11.58
C SER A 101 -8.50 -5.27 -11.79
N ARG A 102 -8.03 -6.34 -12.46
CA ARG A 102 -6.60 -6.54 -12.76
C ARG A 102 -6.15 -5.60 -13.86
N LEU A 103 -6.99 -5.41 -14.89
CA LEU A 103 -6.75 -4.39 -15.90
C LEU A 103 -6.67 -2.99 -15.27
N TYR A 104 -7.60 -2.66 -14.36
CA TYR A 104 -7.53 -1.44 -13.56
C TYR A 104 -6.18 -1.32 -12.84
N THR A 105 -5.72 -2.36 -12.13
CA THR A 105 -4.45 -2.31 -11.39
C THR A 105 -3.25 -2.14 -12.33
N CYS A 106 -3.27 -2.72 -13.54
CA CYS A 106 -2.22 -2.51 -14.53
C CYS A 106 -2.16 -1.05 -14.97
N VAL A 107 -3.30 -0.47 -15.36
CA VAL A 107 -3.38 0.92 -15.83
C VAL A 107 -3.06 1.90 -14.69
N ALA A 108 -3.67 1.71 -13.52
CA ALA A 108 -3.42 2.52 -12.33
C ALA A 108 -1.96 2.43 -11.86
N GLY A 109 -1.34 1.25 -11.95
CA GLY A 109 0.06 1.08 -11.60
C GLY A 109 0.99 1.86 -12.51
N VAL A 110 0.77 1.79 -13.83
CA VAL A 110 1.56 2.57 -14.80
C VAL A 110 1.30 4.08 -14.64
N ALA A 111 0.04 4.50 -14.48
CA ALA A 111 -0.32 5.89 -14.22
C ALA A 111 0.35 6.43 -12.95
N CYS A 112 0.29 5.69 -11.85
CA CYS A 112 0.89 6.08 -10.58
C CYS A 112 2.41 6.27 -10.68
N VAL A 113 3.12 5.32 -11.31
CA VAL A 113 4.56 5.46 -11.56
C VAL A 113 4.84 6.64 -12.49
N GLY A 114 4.00 6.87 -13.51
CA GLY A 114 4.12 8.02 -14.41
C GLY A 114 3.94 9.36 -13.71
N ALA A 115 2.96 9.48 -12.80
CA ALA A 115 2.77 10.68 -11.98
C ALA A 115 4.01 10.96 -11.14
N TRP A 116 4.53 9.93 -10.46
CA TRP A 116 5.73 10.05 -9.64
C TRP A 116 6.97 10.43 -10.45
N ARG A 117 7.23 9.72 -11.55
CA ARG A 117 8.35 10.03 -12.46
C ARG A 117 8.27 11.43 -13.01
N GLY A 118 7.10 11.82 -13.49
CA GLY A 118 6.88 13.13 -14.07
C GLY A 118 7.11 14.26 -13.06
N VAL A 119 6.48 14.17 -11.88
CA VAL A 119 6.62 15.17 -10.82
C VAL A 119 8.06 15.23 -10.29
N TRP A 120 8.71 14.07 -10.11
CA TRP A 120 10.10 13.97 -9.67
C TRP A 120 11.05 14.64 -10.66
N ASN A 121 10.94 14.30 -11.95
CA ASN A 121 11.83 14.83 -12.97
C ASN A 121 11.58 16.34 -13.20
N LEU A 122 10.32 16.80 -13.20
CA LEU A 122 10.03 18.23 -13.25
C LEU A 122 10.63 18.98 -12.05
N LEU A 123 10.61 18.40 -10.85
CA LEU A 123 11.25 18.99 -9.69
C LEU A 123 12.78 19.06 -9.84
N ASN A 124 13.41 18.03 -10.40
CA ASN A 124 14.85 18.04 -10.70
C ASN A 124 15.20 19.21 -11.64
N GLU A 125 14.45 19.40 -12.72
CA GLU A 125 14.65 20.51 -13.66
C GLU A 125 14.47 21.89 -12.99
N CYS A 126 13.49 22.02 -12.09
CA CYS A 126 13.20 23.27 -11.41
C CYS A 126 14.21 23.64 -10.31
N THR A 127 14.78 22.64 -9.62
CA THR A 127 15.53 22.86 -8.35
C THR A 127 16.97 22.39 -8.38
N GLY A 128 17.36 21.64 -9.41
CA GLY A 128 18.66 20.99 -9.53
C GLY A 128 18.93 19.96 -8.43
N ASP A 129 20.12 19.35 -8.48
CA ASP A 129 20.51 18.23 -7.62
C ASP A 129 21.52 18.61 -6.51
N SER A 130 21.62 19.90 -6.19
CA SER A 130 22.51 20.32 -5.10
C SER A 130 21.97 19.84 -3.75
N ALA A 131 22.86 19.39 -2.84
CA ALA A 131 22.46 18.98 -1.50
C ALA A 131 21.65 20.06 -0.76
N ARG A 132 21.94 21.35 -1.01
CA ARG A 132 21.21 22.47 -0.39
C ARG A 132 19.77 22.54 -0.87
N THR A 133 19.54 22.49 -2.19
CA THR A 133 18.19 22.57 -2.78
C THR A 133 17.39 21.32 -2.47
N LEU A 134 18.03 20.16 -2.45
CA LEU A 134 17.47 18.91 -1.95
C LEU A 134 17.01 19.03 -0.50
N LEU A 135 17.87 19.46 0.42
CA LEU A 135 17.52 19.61 1.83
C LEU A 135 16.37 20.60 2.04
N SER A 136 16.40 21.76 1.39
CA SER A 136 15.36 22.78 1.56
C SER A 136 13.99 22.33 1.03
N THR A 137 13.96 21.70 -0.15
CA THR A 137 12.70 21.19 -0.75
C THR A 137 12.14 20.01 0.05
N THR A 138 13.00 19.09 0.52
CA THR A 138 12.61 17.97 1.39
C THR A 138 12.02 18.48 2.69
N ALA A 139 12.70 19.42 3.36
CA ALA A 139 12.26 19.97 4.63
C ALA A 139 10.93 20.71 4.48
N ALA A 140 10.80 21.56 3.44
CA ALA A 140 9.56 22.28 3.16
C ALA A 140 8.38 21.32 2.89
N ALA A 141 8.61 20.27 2.10
CA ALA A 141 7.57 19.28 1.80
C ALA A 141 7.20 18.45 3.04
N THR A 142 8.19 18.03 3.83
CA THR A 142 7.96 17.28 5.08
C THR A 142 7.16 18.11 6.09
N LEU A 143 7.53 19.38 6.28
CA LEU A 143 6.82 20.30 7.18
C LEU A 143 5.41 20.58 6.69
N SER A 144 5.21 20.69 5.37
CA SER A 144 3.89 20.87 4.77
C SER A 144 3.00 19.65 4.97
N LEU A 145 3.53 18.43 4.79
CA LEU A 145 2.79 17.19 5.08
C LEU A 145 2.44 17.08 6.57
N ALA A 146 3.38 17.40 7.47
CA ALA A 146 3.12 17.40 8.91
C ALA A 146 2.04 18.43 9.29
N ALA A 147 2.08 19.64 8.72
CA ALA A 147 1.06 20.67 8.93
C ALA A 147 -0.32 20.23 8.41
N LEU A 148 -0.35 19.50 7.30
CA LEU A 148 -1.56 18.90 6.74
C LEU A 148 -2.00 17.63 7.50
N ARG A 149 -1.22 17.12 8.46
CA ARG A 149 -1.44 15.81 9.09
C ARG A 149 -1.57 14.68 8.07
N ALA A 150 -0.69 14.70 7.07
CA ALA A 150 -0.63 13.72 5.99
C ALA A 150 0.77 13.10 5.83
N LEU A 151 1.63 13.20 6.85
CA LEU A 151 3.00 12.72 6.82
C LEU A 151 3.09 11.21 6.63
N ARG A 152 2.20 10.41 7.23
CA ARG A 152 2.24 8.94 7.07
C ARG A 152 2.09 8.45 5.63
N ASN A 153 1.60 9.29 4.72
CA ASN A 153 1.44 8.95 3.30
C ASN A 153 2.78 8.75 2.57
N ILE A 154 3.90 9.12 3.17
CA ILE A 154 5.24 8.80 2.67
C ILE A 154 5.60 7.31 2.85
N CYS A 155 4.85 6.56 3.66
CA CYS A 155 5.14 5.15 3.91
C CYS A 155 4.72 4.25 2.73
N ALA A 156 5.57 3.28 2.40
CA ALA A 156 5.30 2.26 1.38
C ALA A 156 5.66 0.86 1.90
N ALA A 157 5.68 -0.15 1.02
CA ALA A 157 6.21 -1.47 1.39
C ALA A 157 7.67 -1.30 1.85
N PRO A 158 8.10 -1.89 2.98
CA PRO A 158 7.51 -3.05 3.66
C PRO A 158 6.48 -2.74 4.76
N PHE A 159 6.21 -1.48 5.05
CA PHE A 159 5.31 -1.07 6.14
C PHE A 159 3.85 -0.95 5.73
N ALA A 160 3.55 -1.14 4.46
CA ALA A 160 2.17 -1.11 4.00
C ALA A 160 1.96 -2.16 2.91
N VAL A 161 0.97 -3.04 3.08
CA VAL A 161 0.61 -4.06 2.09
C VAL A 161 -0.89 -3.95 1.81
N ALA A 162 -1.24 -3.75 0.54
CA ALA A 162 -2.63 -3.71 0.11
C ALA A 162 -3.05 -5.08 -0.42
N VAL A 163 -3.94 -5.75 0.31
CA VAL A 163 -4.59 -6.99 -0.15
C VAL A 163 -5.71 -6.66 -1.13
N ASP A 164 -5.80 -7.42 -2.21
CA ASP A 164 -6.80 -7.32 -3.28
C ASP A 164 -8.15 -7.89 -2.82
N THR A 165 -8.73 -7.27 -1.79
CA THR A 165 -10.07 -7.57 -1.30
C THR A 165 -11.13 -6.81 -2.09
N PRO A 166 -12.25 -7.43 -2.50
CA PRO A 166 -13.32 -6.75 -3.24
C PRO A 166 -13.89 -5.50 -2.57
N GLN A 167 -14.00 -5.50 -1.24
CA GLN A 167 -14.63 -4.43 -0.47
C GLN A 167 -13.92 -3.08 -0.67
N ASP A 168 -12.59 -3.09 -0.71
CA ASP A 168 -11.78 -1.88 -0.74
C ASP A 168 -10.89 -1.85 -1.98
N TYR A 169 -11.25 -2.57 -3.06
CA TYR A 169 -10.33 -2.72 -4.20
C TYR A 169 -10.05 -1.37 -4.85
N PHE A 170 -11.10 -0.57 -5.08
CA PHE A 170 -11.03 0.73 -5.76
C PHE A 170 -11.04 1.91 -4.79
N ASP A 171 -11.03 1.67 -3.47
CA ASP A 171 -11.09 2.74 -2.47
C ASP A 171 -9.82 3.61 -2.51
N VAL A 172 -10.02 4.91 -2.67
CA VAL A 172 -8.99 5.95 -2.68
C VAL A 172 -9.41 7.04 -1.70
N PRO A 173 -9.05 6.87 -0.41
CA PRO A 173 -9.17 7.89 0.62
C PRO A 173 -8.80 9.30 0.14
N THR A 174 -9.67 10.28 0.34
CA THR A 174 -9.35 11.70 0.07
C THR A 174 -9.09 12.45 1.38
N MET A 175 -8.38 13.56 1.30
CA MET A 175 -7.94 14.38 2.44
C MET A 175 -9.13 14.87 3.28
N PHE A 176 -10.16 15.38 2.64
CA PHE A 176 -11.30 16.01 3.33
C PHE A 176 -12.50 15.08 3.49
N ARG A 177 -12.41 13.82 3.01
CA ARG A 177 -13.47 12.79 3.14
C ARG A 177 -14.84 13.27 2.64
N THR A 178 -14.84 14.13 1.64
CA THR A 178 -16.07 14.73 1.09
C THR A 178 -16.93 13.70 0.38
N ASN A 179 -18.25 13.90 0.41
CA ASN A 179 -19.21 12.99 -0.21
C ASN A 179 -19.50 13.40 -1.66
N SER A 180 -19.57 12.42 -2.57
CA SER A 180 -20.00 12.57 -3.96
C SER A 180 -21.32 13.34 -4.18
N ARG A 181 -22.19 13.46 -3.17
CA ARG A 181 -23.41 14.29 -3.21
C ARG A 181 -23.10 15.78 -3.39
N GLU A 182 -21.98 16.25 -2.85
CA GLU A 182 -21.48 17.62 -3.01
C GLU A 182 -20.40 17.61 -4.10
N THR A 183 -20.83 17.45 -5.35
CA THR A 183 -19.94 17.10 -6.47
C THR A 183 -18.74 18.05 -6.63
N VAL A 184 -18.95 19.36 -6.45
CA VAL A 184 -17.85 20.34 -6.55
C VAL A 184 -16.82 20.15 -5.44
N LEU A 185 -17.27 20.02 -4.19
CA LEU A 185 -16.37 19.81 -3.04
C LEU A 185 -15.65 18.47 -3.15
N TYR A 186 -16.35 17.43 -3.62
CA TYR A 186 -15.76 16.13 -3.89
C TYR A 186 -14.66 16.17 -4.95
N VAL A 187 -14.93 16.83 -6.08
CA VAL A 187 -13.92 16.99 -7.14
C VAL A 187 -12.72 17.80 -6.64
N LEU A 188 -12.94 18.88 -5.88
CA LEU A 188 -11.85 19.68 -5.30
C LEU A 188 -11.01 18.89 -4.29
N ASP A 189 -11.64 18.04 -3.48
CA ASP A 189 -10.97 17.14 -2.54
C ASP A 189 -10.13 16.09 -3.29
N CYS A 190 -10.67 15.50 -4.36
CA CYS A 190 -9.91 14.60 -5.23
C CYS A 190 -8.68 15.31 -5.85
N VAL A 191 -8.86 16.52 -6.37
CA VAL A 191 -7.74 17.33 -6.91
C VAL A 191 -6.71 17.57 -5.82
N PHE A 192 -7.10 18.10 -4.67
CA PHE A 192 -6.18 18.40 -3.57
C PHE A 192 -5.40 17.15 -3.11
N SER A 193 -6.11 16.03 -2.96
CA SER A 193 -5.52 14.76 -2.53
C SER A 193 -4.48 14.23 -3.52
N VAL A 194 -4.80 14.23 -4.82
CA VAL A 194 -3.92 13.69 -5.86
C VAL A 194 -2.77 14.66 -6.16
N THR A 195 -3.04 15.94 -6.35
CA THR A 195 -2.03 16.89 -6.83
C THR A 195 -1.20 17.48 -5.70
N VAL A 196 -1.81 17.91 -4.59
CA VAL A 196 -1.08 18.59 -3.50
C VAL A 196 -0.41 17.56 -2.61
N VAL A 197 -1.18 16.68 -1.98
CA VAL A 197 -0.61 15.68 -1.06
C VAL A 197 0.29 14.70 -1.82
N GLY A 198 -0.16 14.21 -2.98
CA GLY A 198 0.64 13.33 -3.84
C GLY A 198 2.00 13.94 -4.23
N SER A 199 2.04 15.19 -4.69
CA SER A 199 3.31 15.83 -5.07
C SER A 199 4.23 16.07 -3.88
N LEU A 200 3.68 16.47 -2.73
CA LEU A 200 4.49 16.65 -1.51
C LEU A 200 5.17 15.35 -1.09
N VAL A 201 4.48 14.21 -1.20
CA VAL A 201 5.08 12.89 -0.94
C VAL A 201 6.23 12.62 -1.93
N VAL A 202 6.03 12.88 -3.22
CA VAL A 202 7.11 12.74 -4.24
C VAL A 202 8.33 13.59 -3.87
N PHE A 203 8.13 14.82 -3.37
CA PHE A 203 9.23 15.72 -3.03
C PHE A 203 10.06 15.19 -1.86
N VAL A 204 9.40 14.64 -0.82
CA VAL A 204 10.08 14.03 0.34
C VAL A 204 10.87 12.78 -0.07
N TRP A 205 10.29 11.94 -0.93
CA TRP A 205 10.97 10.77 -1.49
C TRP A 205 12.17 11.17 -2.35
N ARG A 206 11.99 12.14 -3.26
CA ARG A 206 13.05 12.67 -4.12
C ARG A 206 14.24 13.13 -3.34
N GLY A 207 13.97 14.00 -2.39
CA GLY A 207 15.00 14.59 -1.57
C GLY A 207 15.78 13.57 -0.76
N SER A 208 15.08 12.65 -0.10
CA SER A 208 15.71 11.60 0.72
C SER A 208 16.56 10.65 -0.12
N TRP A 209 16.07 10.25 -1.30
CA TRP A 209 16.80 9.37 -2.20
C TRP A 209 18.07 10.03 -2.74
N ALA A 210 17.97 11.23 -3.30
CA ALA A 210 19.10 11.92 -3.89
C ALA A 210 20.14 12.37 -2.85
N LEU A 211 19.73 12.69 -1.61
CA LEU A 211 20.68 12.92 -0.52
C LEU A 211 21.50 11.66 -0.20
N LEU A 212 20.87 10.47 -0.23
CA LEU A 212 21.62 9.22 -0.08
C LEU A 212 22.60 9.00 -1.25
N ASP A 213 22.23 9.34 -2.48
CA ASP A 213 23.13 9.25 -3.63
C ASP A 213 24.35 10.18 -3.48
N ILE A 214 24.19 11.35 -2.88
CA ILE A 214 25.28 12.31 -2.65
C ILE A 214 26.21 11.85 -1.51
N PHE A 215 25.65 11.32 -0.41
CA PHE A 215 26.42 11.13 0.83
C PHE A 215 26.82 9.68 1.12
N LEU A 216 26.09 8.69 0.61
CA LEU A 216 26.33 7.28 0.94
C LEU A 216 27.23 6.63 -0.12
N PHE A 217 28.55 6.64 0.11
CA PHE A 217 29.54 6.05 -0.79
C PHE A 217 29.36 6.49 -2.27
N PRO A 218 29.45 7.80 -2.57
CA PRO A 218 29.14 8.33 -3.91
C PRO A 218 30.01 7.72 -5.02
N ASP A 219 31.25 7.33 -4.71
CA ASP A 219 32.20 6.77 -5.67
C ASP A 219 32.12 5.24 -5.82
N ASP A 220 31.32 4.55 -4.99
CA ASP A 220 31.18 3.08 -5.00
C ASP A 220 29.69 2.72 -4.95
N THR A 221 29.04 2.73 -6.12
CA THR A 221 27.60 2.46 -6.27
C THR A 221 27.22 1.09 -5.71
N VAL A 222 28.06 0.06 -5.88
CA VAL A 222 27.80 -1.29 -5.38
C VAL A 222 27.73 -1.29 -3.86
N ARG A 223 28.74 -0.71 -3.20
CA ARG A 223 28.76 -0.57 -1.73
C ARG A 223 27.64 0.32 -1.23
N SER A 224 27.32 1.38 -1.96
CA SER A 224 26.21 2.28 -1.65
C SER A 224 24.88 1.54 -1.62
N CYS A 225 24.55 0.77 -2.67
CA CYS A 225 23.29 0.02 -2.75
C CYS A 225 23.20 -1.07 -1.69
N TRP A 226 24.27 -1.85 -1.47
CA TRP A 226 24.30 -2.87 -0.41
C TRP A 226 24.19 -2.27 0.99
N THR A 227 24.89 -1.17 1.27
CA THR A 227 24.79 -0.49 2.57
C THR A 227 23.37 0.02 2.79
N SER A 228 22.77 0.63 1.78
CA SER A 228 21.39 1.09 1.84
C SER A 228 20.44 -0.08 2.13
N LEU A 229 20.59 -1.21 1.44
CA LEU A 229 19.77 -2.40 1.68
C LEU A 229 19.90 -2.94 3.12
N ILE A 230 21.14 -3.10 3.60
CA ILE A 230 21.44 -3.65 4.93
C ILE A 230 20.90 -2.74 6.04
N VAL A 231 21.20 -1.43 5.95
CA VAL A 231 20.71 -0.43 6.92
C VAL A 231 19.19 -0.34 6.87
N GLY A 232 18.61 -0.35 5.67
CA GLY A 232 17.16 -0.36 5.46
C GLY A 232 16.48 -1.50 6.18
N TYR A 233 16.90 -2.75 5.94
CA TYR A 233 16.30 -3.91 6.60
C TYR A 233 16.60 -3.99 8.11
N ALA A 234 17.77 -3.52 8.57
CA ALA A 234 18.04 -3.40 10.00
C ALA A 234 17.02 -2.45 10.67
N LEU A 235 16.74 -1.30 10.05
CA LEU A 235 15.71 -0.37 10.54
C LEU A 235 14.30 -0.96 10.42
N VAL A 236 13.99 -1.76 9.40
CA VAL A 236 12.71 -2.48 9.31
C VAL A 236 12.50 -3.41 10.50
N VAL A 237 13.52 -4.20 10.88
CA VAL A 237 13.44 -5.08 12.05
C VAL A 237 13.22 -4.26 13.33
N VAL A 238 13.98 -3.18 13.51
CA VAL A 238 13.85 -2.29 14.69
C VAL A 238 12.47 -1.65 14.75
N THR A 239 11.97 -1.10 13.66
CA THR A 239 10.67 -0.42 13.61
C THR A 239 9.52 -1.38 13.89
N PHE A 240 9.48 -2.57 13.27
CA PHE A 240 8.47 -3.58 13.61
C PHE A 240 8.56 -4.03 15.08
N ALA A 241 9.76 -4.21 15.63
CA ALA A 241 9.94 -4.57 17.04
C ALA A 241 9.44 -3.46 18.00
N LEU A 242 9.60 -2.18 17.62
CA LEU A 242 9.13 -1.03 18.38
C LEU A 242 7.63 -0.76 18.22
N GLN A 243 6.92 -1.43 17.30
CA GLN A 243 5.51 -1.14 17.03
C GLN A 243 4.63 -1.31 18.29
N ALA A 244 4.82 -2.38 19.05
CA ALA A 244 4.04 -2.63 20.27
C ALA A 244 4.25 -1.55 21.36
N PRO A 245 5.49 -1.18 21.76
CA PRO A 245 5.70 -0.13 22.75
C PRO A 245 5.26 1.25 22.23
N VAL A 246 5.47 1.58 20.95
CA VAL A 246 5.01 2.86 20.38
C VAL A 246 3.49 2.94 20.34
N ARG A 247 2.80 1.86 19.96
CA ARG A 247 1.33 1.75 20.04
C ARG A 247 0.82 1.96 21.46
N TRP A 248 1.46 1.32 22.44
CA TRP A 248 1.12 1.47 23.85
C TRP A 248 1.26 2.92 24.34
N ALA A 249 2.30 3.62 23.89
CA ALA A 249 2.52 5.03 24.22
C ALA A 249 1.51 5.93 23.50
N ALA A 250 1.29 5.72 22.20
CA ALA A 250 0.32 6.47 21.40
C ALA A 250 -1.12 6.35 21.93
N ALA A 251 -1.48 5.20 22.52
CA ALA A 251 -2.77 5.00 23.16
C ALA A 251 -2.99 5.84 24.44
N ARG A 252 -1.92 6.35 25.05
CA ARG A 252 -1.95 7.17 26.30
C ARG A 252 -1.77 8.65 26.05
N LEU A 253 -1.37 9.04 24.86
CA LEU A 253 -1.18 10.44 24.48
C LEU A 253 -2.44 10.97 23.80
N HIS A 254 -2.62 12.28 23.87
CA HIS A 254 -3.71 12.99 23.19
C HIS A 254 -3.18 14.26 22.52
N GLY A 255 -3.89 14.78 21.51
CA GLY A 255 -3.53 16.02 20.82
C GLY A 255 -2.13 15.99 20.19
N ALA A 256 -1.40 17.10 20.30
CA ALA A 256 -0.12 17.31 19.62
C ALA A 256 0.98 16.29 20.00
N PRO A 257 1.20 15.90 21.27
CA PRO A 257 2.19 14.86 21.61
C PRO A 257 1.94 13.52 20.92
N ARG A 258 0.66 13.13 20.76
CA ARG A 258 0.28 11.90 20.06
C ARG A 258 0.60 11.99 18.57
N LEU A 259 0.29 13.12 17.95
CA LEU A 259 0.59 13.40 16.55
C LEU A 259 2.10 13.35 16.31
N LEU A 260 2.89 14.07 17.12
CA LEU A 260 4.35 14.10 17.01
C LEU A 260 4.99 12.72 17.17
N LEU A 261 4.49 11.90 18.11
CA LEU A 261 4.96 10.52 18.27
C LEU A 261 4.69 9.69 17.00
N ALA A 262 3.48 9.80 16.45
CA ALA A 262 3.11 9.09 15.24
C ALA A 262 3.96 9.55 14.05
N ASP A 263 4.11 10.86 13.86
CA ASP A 263 4.87 11.45 12.76
C ASP A 263 6.34 11.04 12.81
N LEU A 264 6.98 11.12 13.98
CA LEU A 264 8.36 10.68 14.15
C LEU A 264 8.53 9.19 13.84
N TYR A 265 7.58 8.36 14.29
CA TYR A 265 7.62 6.93 14.03
C TYR A 265 7.47 6.61 12.53
N HIS A 266 6.56 7.29 11.82
CA HIS A 266 6.43 7.15 10.36
C HIS A 266 7.66 7.70 9.61
N LEU A 267 8.31 8.77 10.09
CA LEU A 267 9.56 9.27 9.51
C LEU A 267 10.70 8.24 9.63
N ILE A 268 10.87 7.60 10.79
CA ILE A 268 11.88 6.53 10.96
C ILE A 268 11.57 5.37 10.01
N SER A 269 10.30 5.00 9.90
CA SER A 269 9.82 3.94 8.99
C SER A 269 10.07 4.31 7.53
N PHE A 270 9.91 5.57 7.18
CA PHE A 270 10.21 6.10 5.86
C PHE A 270 11.70 6.04 5.53
N VAL A 271 12.60 6.40 6.46
CA VAL A 271 14.05 6.25 6.27
C VAL A 271 14.42 4.80 5.98
N ALA A 272 13.81 3.85 6.69
CA ALA A 272 13.97 2.42 6.42
C ALA A 272 13.45 2.05 5.02
N THR A 273 12.27 2.56 4.64
CA THR A 273 11.63 2.32 3.35
C THR A 273 12.50 2.80 2.19
N VAL A 274 12.95 4.06 2.20
CA VAL A 274 13.77 4.65 1.13
C VAL A 274 15.05 3.83 0.95
N ASN A 275 15.68 3.42 2.04
CA ASN A 275 16.89 2.61 1.99
C ASN A 275 16.67 1.21 1.38
N VAL A 276 15.56 0.53 1.75
CA VAL A 276 15.19 -0.75 1.12
C VAL A 276 14.90 -0.56 -0.37
N TRP A 277 14.11 0.46 -0.73
CA TRP A 277 13.76 0.73 -2.13
C TRP A 277 14.99 1.03 -2.96
N ARG A 278 15.85 1.95 -2.49
CA ARG A 278 17.09 2.32 -3.16
C ARG A 278 18.04 1.14 -3.29
N GLY A 279 18.20 0.35 -2.23
CA GLY A 279 19.03 -0.85 -2.24
C GLY A 279 18.55 -1.87 -3.27
N VAL A 280 17.27 -2.27 -3.24
CA VAL A 280 16.72 -3.24 -4.19
C VAL A 280 16.78 -2.71 -5.62
N TRP A 281 16.39 -1.46 -5.84
CA TRP A 281 16.42 -0.82 -7.15
C TRP A 281 17.82 -0.83 -7.75
N GLY A 282 18.82 -0.33 -7.02
CA GLY A 282 20.19 -0.25 -7.53
C GLY A 282 20.83 -1.62 -7.72
N LEU A 283 20.54 -2.60 -6.87
CA LEU A 283 21.04 -3.97 -7.07
C LEU A 283 20.43 -4.65 -8.30
N LEU A 284 19.18 -4.34 -8.66
CA LEU A 284 18.60 -4.78 -9.93
C LEU A 284 19.31 -4.15 -11.12
N ASP A 285 19.66 -2.86 -11.04
CA ASP A 285 20.44 -2.18 -12.09
C ASP A 285 21.84 -2.77 -12.25
N ILE A 286 22.50 -3.13 -11.14
CA ILE A 286 23.87 -3.68 -11.16
C ILE A 286 23.90 -5.13 -11.64
N TYR A 287 22.99 -5.98 -11.15
CA TYR A 287 23.12 -7.43 -11.29
C TYR A 287 22.13 -8.09 -12.25
N PHE A 288 20.97 -7.48 -12.55
CA PHE A 288 19.92 -8.13 -13.31
C PHE A 288 19.90 -7.70 -14.77
N PHE A 289 20.60 -8.45 -15.63
CA PHE A 289 20.72 -8.20 -17.07
C PHE A 289 21.14 -6.75 -17.42
N PRO A 290 22.25 -6.22 -16.85
CA PRO A 290 22.66 -4.81 -17.01
C PRO A 290 22.88 -4.42 -18.49
N GLU A 291 23.42 -5.34 -19.28
CA GLU A 291 23.70 -5.12 -20.72
C GLU A 291 22.44 -5.10 -21.61
N SER A 292 21.28 -5.47 -21.06
CA SER A 292 20.02 -5.50 -21.83
C SER A 292 18.85 -4.89 -21.06
N PRO A 293 18.83 -3.54 -20.86
CA PRO A 293 17.83 -2.86 -20.05
C PRO A 293 16.39 -3.14 -20.48
N LYS A 294 16.12 -3.31 -21.78
CA LYS A 294 14.78 -3.66 -22.27
C LYS A 294 14.32 -5.03 -21.75
N LEU A 295 15.18 -6.05 -21.83
CA LEU A 295 14.87 -7.40 -21.33
C LEU A 295 14.75 -7.40 -19.80
N SER A 296 15.72 -6.79 -19.12
CA SER A 296 15.75 -6.63 -17.67
C SER A 296 14.42 -6.07 -17.14
N ASN A 297 13.99 -4.94 -17.69
CA ASN A 297 12.82 -4.22 -17.18
C ASN A 297 11.49 -4.83 -17.64
N TRP A 298 11.34 -5.30 -18.88
CA TRP A 298 10.10 -5.98 -19.28
C TRP A 298 9.88 -7.28 -18.49
N CYS A 299 10.93 -8.08 -18.30
CA CYS A 299 10.86 -9.31 -17.51
C CYS A 299 10.53 -8.98 -16.05
N SER A 300 11.27 -8.05 -15.44
CA SER A 300 11.04 -7.58 -14.07
C SER A 300 9.61 -7.10 -13.86
N HIS A 301 9.11 -6.23 -14.74
CA HIS A 301 7.75 -5.69 -14.70
C HIS A 301 6.68 -6.79 -14.72
N ALA A 302 6.77 -7.69 -15.70
CA ALA A 302 5.79 -8.75 -15.89
C ALA A 302 5.82 -9.77 -14.73
N VAL A 303 7.01 -10.22 -14.34
CA VAL A 303 7.17 -11.24 -13.28
C VAL A 303 6.74 -10.68 -11.93
N SER A 304 7.15 -9.46 -11.57
CA SER A 304 6.79 -8.88 -10.28
C SER A 304 5.30 -8.60 -10.18
N LEU A 305 4.67 -8.08 -11.24
CA LEU A 305 3.22 -7.85 -11.27
C LEU A 305 2.45 -9.17 -11.19
N ALA A 306 2.83 -10.18 -11.98
CA ALA A 306 2.21 -11.50 -11.97
C ALA A 306 2.31 -12.14 -10.57
N LEU A 307 3.48 -12.06 -9.93
CA LEU A 307 3.69 -12.54 -8.57
C LEU A 307 2.74 -11.86 -7.58
N LEU A 308 2.64 -10.53 -7.61
CA LEU A 308 1.76 -9.78 -6.71
C LEU A 308 0.26 -10.08 -6.96
N ILE A 309 -0.14 -10.31 -8.22
CA ILE A 309 -1.51 -10.74 -8.57
C ILE A 309 -1.80 -12.13 -8.01
N LEU A 310 -0.87 -13.08 -8.18
CA LEU A 310 -1.00 -14.45 -7.66
C LEU A 310 -1.06 -14.48 -6.12
N LEU A 311 -0.32 -13.58 -5.47
CA LEU A 311 -0.35 -13.35 -4.03
C LEU A 311 -1.52 -12.47 -3.58
N ASN A 312 -2.41 -12.05 -4.48
CA ASN A 312 -3.58 -11.23 -4.16
C ASN A 312 -3.23 -9.94 -3.38
N CYS A 313 -2.12 -9.30 -3.74
CA CYS A 313 -1.65 -8.04 -3.17
C CYS A 313 -1.15 -7.05 -4.23
N SER A 314 -1.62 -7.16 -5.47
CA SER A 314 -1.22 -6.32 -6.61
C SER A 314 -1.52 -4.84 -6.42
N ASN A 315 -2.57 -4.48 -5.66
CA ASN A 315 -2.82 -3.09 -5.29
C ASN A 315 -1.71 -2.47 -4.41
N SER A 316 -0.73 -3.24 -3.94
CA SER A 316 0.42 -2.71 -3.20
C SER A 316 1.34 -1.86 -4.07
N VAL A 317 1.25 -1.97 -5.40
CA VAL A 317 1.99 -1.12 -6.34
C VAL A 317 1.39 0.29 -6.48
N LEU A 318 0.20 0.53 -5.93
CA LEU A 318 -0.49 1.82 -6.03
C LEU A 318 -0.19 2.68 -4.81
N VAL A 319 -0.07 4.00 -5.02
CA VAL A 319 -0.17 4.98 -3.94
C VAL A 319 -1.64 5.21 -3.64
N ARG A 320 -2.07 4.89 -2.41
CA ARG A 320 -3.48 4.81 -2.04
C ARG A 320 -3.91 6.03 -1.27
N GLY A 321 -4.49 7.00 -1.95
CA GLY A 321 -5.21 8.11 -1.33
C GLY A 321 -4.42 8.86 -0.25
N VAL A 322 -5.16 9.48 0.67
CA VAL A 322 -4.64 10.27 1.78
C VAL A 322 -5.16 9.71 3.10
N TYR A 323 -4.23 9.39 3.99
CA TYR A 323 -4.46 8.97 5.36
C TYR A 323 -4.09 10.10 6.31
N ILE A 324 -4.95 10.35 7.29
CA ILE A 324 -4.76 11.43 8.26
C ILE A 324 -3.97 10.91 9.44
N ASP A 325 -2.95 11.66 9.86
CA ASP A 325 -2.09 11.30 10.97
C ASP A 325 -2.83 11.38 12.31
N ALA A 326 -2.56 10.39 13.17
CA ALA A 326 -3.15 10.25 14.50
C ALA A 326 -4.70 10.17 14.52
N GLU A 327 -5.33 9.78 13.40
CA GLU A 327 -6.80 9.67 13.29
C GLU A 327 -7.35 8.43 14.01
N GLU A 328 -6.76 7.25 13.80
CA GLU A 328 -7.30 6.00 14.35
C GLU A 328 -7.15 5.95 15.87
N PRO A 329 -8.16 5.49 16.64
CA PRO A 329 -8.13 5.47 18.11
C PRO A 329 -7.16 4.43 18.71
N ALA A 330 -6.99 4.44 20.04
CA ALA A 330 -6.30 3.41 20.81
C ALA A 330 -4.85 3.07 20.34
N GLY A 331 -4.15 4.06 19.78
CA GLY A 331 -2.78 3.88 19.27
C GLY A 331 -2.70 3.11 17.93
N GLU A 332 -3.83 2.80 17.28
CA GLU A 332 -3.83 2.13 15.97
C GLU A 332 -3.21 2.98 14.85
N CYS A 333 -3.10 4.29 15.07
CA CYS A 333 -2.49 5.23 14.12
C CYS A 333 -1.01 4.95 13.82
N VAL A 334 -0.31 4.17 14.65
CA VAL A 334 1.09 3.76 14.43
C VAL A 334 1.23 2.29 14.02
N VAL A 335 0.12 1.60 13.78
CA VAL A 335 0.15 0.20 13.36
C VAL A 335 0.27 0.14 11.84
N PHE A 336 1.31 -0.55 11.38
CA PHE A 336 1.54 -0.76 9.96
C PHE A 336 0.47 -1.68 9.37
N PRO A 337 -0.17 -1.31 8.26
CA PRO A 337 -1.19 -2.11 7.59
C PRO A 337 -0.57 -3.30 6.83
N CYS A 338 0.07 -4.20 7.57
CA CYS A 338 0.66 -5.45 7.12
C CYS A 338 -0.09 -6.61 7.80
N HIS A 339 -1.27 -6.95 7.27
CA HIS A 339 -2.18 -7.93 7.87
C HIS A 339 -2.47 -9.12 6.94
N TYR A 340 -1.60 -9.44 5.98
CA TYR A 340 -1.89 -10.40 4.91
C TYR A 340 -2.32 -11.79 5.43
N LEU A 341 -1.45 -12.45 6.19
CA LEU A 341 -1.67 -13.76 6.79
C LEU A 341 -2.76 -13.69 7.86
N ARG A 342 -2.78 -12.64 8.68
CA ARG A 342 -3.86 -12.44 9.67
C ARG A 342 -5.23 -12.40 9.01
N LEU A 343 -5.39 -11.64 7.93
CA LEU A 343 -6.63 -11.58 7.14
C LEU A 343 -6.95 -12.92 6.47
N PHE A 344 -5.95 -13.62 5.94
CA PHE A 344 -6.15 -14.94 5.34
C PHE A 344 -6.70 -15.95 6.36
N PHE A 345 -6.04 -16.10 7.51
CA PHE A 345 -6.48 -17.00 8.56
C PHE A 345 -7.82 -16.60 9.17
N HIS A 346 -8.10 -15.30 9.30
CA HIS A 346 -9.39 -14.81 9.76
C HIS A 346 -10.52 -15.22 8.80
N LYS A 347 -10.34 -15.03 7.48
CA LYS A 347 -11.32 -15.46 6.47
C LYS A 347 -11.57 -16.97 6.52
N GLU A 348 -10.51 -17.77 6.61
CA GLU A 348 -10.63 -19.23 6.69
C GLU A 348 -11.38 -19.69 7.95
N ARG A 349 -11.12 -19.03 9.11
CA ARG A 349 -11.86 -19.30 10.35
C ARG A 349 -13.34 -18.95 10.22
N THR A 350 -13.65 -17.78 9.67
CA THR A 350 -15.04 -17.33 9.48
C THR A 350 -15.79 -18.25 8.52
N LYS A 351 -15.16 -18.68 7.43
CA LYS A 351 -15.72 -19.66 6.48
C LYS A 351 -16.00 -21.01 7.16
N LYS A 352 -15.07 -21.51 7.98
CA LYS A 352 -15.27 -22.74 8.75
C LYS A 352 -16.42 -22.61 9.77
N ARG A 353 -16.51 -21.49 10.48
CA ARG A 353 -17.61 -21.21 11.43
C ARG A 353 -18.97 -21.16 10.74
N HIS A 354 -19.06 -20.46 9.60
CA HIS A 354 -20.28 -20.37 8.82
C HIS A 354 -20.73 -21.74 8.30
N ARG A 355 -19.79 -22.56 7.77
CA ARG A 355 -20.10 -23.93 7.34
C ARG A 355 -20.61 -24.80 8.49
N ARG A 356 -20.02 -24.69 9.68
CA ARG A 356 -20.50 -25.41 10.88
C ARG A 356 -21.88 -24.94 11.32
N ALA A 357 -22.15 -23.65 11.28
CA ALA A 357 -23.46 -23.09 11.61
C ALA A 357 -24.55 -23.59 10.65
N LEU A 358 -24.27 -23.60 9.34
CA LEU A 358 -25.18 -24.16 8.33
C LEU A 358 -25.44 -25.66 8.56
N GLN A 359 -24.40 -26.44 8.88
CA GLN A 359 -24.55 -27.86 9.20
C GLN A 359 -25.38 -28.08 10.48
N ALA A 360 -25.15 -27.28 11.52
CA ALA A 360 -25.93 -27.35 12.75
C ALA A 360 -27.40 -26.99 12.51
N ALA A 361 -27.67 -25.94 11.73
CA ALA A 361 -29.02 -25.54 11.34
C ALA A 361 -29.73 -26.63 10.52
N ALA A 362 -29.05 -27.23 9.53
CA ALA A 362 -29.59 -28.34 8.74
C ALA A 362 -29.90 -29.58 9.62
N THR A 363 -29.03 -29.87 10.59
CA THR A 363 -29.23 -31.00 11.53
C THR A 363 -30.42 -30.73 12.47
N ALA A 364 -30.56 -29.50 12.96
CA ALA A 364 -31.70 -29.09 13.79
C ALA A 364 -33.03 -29.16 13.01
N SER A 365 -33.04 -28.72 11.74
CA SER A 365 -34.21 -28.81 10.86
C SER A 365 -34.66 -30.26 10.66
N ARG A 366 -33.73 -31.19 10.38
CA ARG A 366 -34.05 -32.62 10.22
C ARG A 366 -34.64 -33.23 11.50
N LYS A 367 -34.07 -32.91 12.66
CA LYS A 367 -34.63 -33.38 13.95
C LYS A 367 -36.04 -32.85 14.21
N SER A 368 -36.32 -31.61 13.81
CA SER A 368 -37.68 -31.04 13.93
C SER A 368 -38.67 -31.73 12.99
N GLU A 369 -38.24 -32.11 11.79
CA GLU A 369 -39.04 -32.80 10.78
C GLU A 369 -39.33 -34.26 11.20
N GLU A 370 -38.32 -34.96 11.75
CA GLU A 370 -38.49 -36.31 12.32
C GLU A 370 -39.41 -36.32 13.55
N ALA A 371 -39.35 -35.29 14.40
CA ALA A 371 -40.20 -35.16 15.58
C ALA A 371 -41.67 -34.77 15.26
N SER A 372 -41.95 -34.29 14.04
CA SER A 372 -43.29 -33.89 13.60
C SER A 372 -43.99 -34.94 12.72
N LEU A 373 -43.34 -36.08 12.45
CA LEU A 373 -43.98 -37.24 11.84
C LEU A 373 -44.97 -37.87 12.85
N PRO A 374 -46.26 -38.06 12.49
CA PRO A 374 -47.23 -38.66 13.40
C PRO A 374 -46.81 -40.10 13.74
N LEU A 375 -46.81 -40.42 15.04
CA LEU A 375 -46.66 -41.78 15.57
C LEU A 375 -47.66 -42.69 14.86
N GLN A 376 -47.16 -43.61 14.02
CA GLN A 376 -47.97 -44.70 13.48
C GLN A 376 -48.44 -45.55 14.65
N ILE A 377 -49.73 -45.44 14.97
CA ILE A 377 -50.40 -46.28 15.98
C ILE A 377 -50.36 -47.72 15.44
N PRO A 378 -49.91 -48.72 16.22
CA PRO A 378 -49.86 -50.09 15.75
C PRO A 378 -51.29 -50.59 15.48
N GLU A 379 -51.55 -51.09 14.28
CA GLU A 379 -52.81 -51.78 13.97
C GLU A 379 -52.95 -53.02 14.87
N GLU A 380 -53.95 -53.01 15.73
CA GLU A 380 -54.43 -54.19 16.45
C GLU A 380 -54.95 -55.22 15.45
N LYS A 381 -54.27 -56.37 15.38
CA LYS A 381 -54.75 -57.54 14.64
C LYS A 381 -55.89 -58.19 15.41
N VAL A 382 -57.09 -58.16 14.82
CA VAL A 382 -58.28 -58.93 15.20
C VAL A 382 -58.12 -60.39 14.80
#